data_AF-A0A4V6M1Q7-F1
#
_entry.id   AF-A0A4V6M1Q7-F1
#
_cell.length_a   1.000
_cell.length_b   1.000
_cell.length_c   1.000
_cell.angle_alpha   90.00
_cell.angle_beta   90.00
_cell.angle_gamma   90.00
#
_symmetry.space_group_name_H-M   'P 1'
#
loop_
_entity.id
_entity.type
_entity.pdbx_description
1 polymer ?
#
loop_
_entity_poly.entity_id
_entity_poly.type
_entity_poly.pdbx_seq_one_letter_code
_entity_poly.pdbx_strand_id
1 'polypeptide(L)'
;MRDAATEPECDRCDTLPTNVSTPSWSAAQRRFLEEYRERPTVALAARLSGVHRATVYRWLTDPAFAAAVHDADEAFYRENRAKVLAEEAARQQWRDERERARYPMRCHYLALARAAKRN
;
A
#
# COMPACT_ATOMS: atom_id res chain seq x y z
N MET A 1 24.76 -48.84 8.24
CA MET A 1 24.83 -47.42 7.85
C MET A 1 23.41 -46.90 7.73
N ARG A 2 23.04 -46.04 8.68
CA ARG A 2 21.95 -45.04 8.70
C ARG A 2 20.56 -45.44 8.22
N ASP A 3 19.68 -45.48 9.22
CA ASP A 3 18.24 -45.52 9.22
C ASP A 3 17.60 -44.53 8.23
N ALA A 4 16.66 -45.04 7.43
CA ALA A 4 15.76 -44.21 6.64
C ALA A 4 14.72 -43.60 7.58
N ALA A 5 14.93 -42.33 7.94
CA ALA A 5 13.93 -41.53 8.62
C ALA A 5 12.73 -41.34 7.68
N THR A 6 11.67 -42.10 7.92
CA THR A 6 10.34 -41.83 7.37
C THR A 6 9.88 -40.49 7.91
N GLU A 7 9.89 -39.46 7.07
CA GLU A 7 9.28 -38.17 7.39
C GLU A 7 7.78 -38.39 7.64
N PRO A 8 7.21 -37.89 8.75
CA PRO A 8 5.77 -37.91 8.90
C PRO A 8 5.16 -36.87 7.96
N GLU A 9 4.48 -37.34 6.90
CA GLU A 9 3.51 -36.55 6.15
C GLU A 9 2.58 -35.86 7.16
N CYS A 10 2.53 -34.53 7.10
CA CYS A 10 1.63 -33.74 7.94
C CYS A 10 0.19 -33.88 7.44
N ASP A 11 -0.35 -35.08 7.61
CA ASP A 11 -1.71 -35.46 7.31
C ASP A 11 -2.61 -34.93 8.45
N ARG A 12 -2.93 -33.63 8.40
CA ARG A 12 -4.01 -32.92 9.10
C ARG A 12 -3.76 -31.43 9.04
N CYS A 13 -4.57 -30.70 8.27
CA CYS A 13 -5.12 -29.39 8.62
C CYS A 13 -6.11 -28.85 7.54
N ASP A 14 -6.74 -29.69 6.72
CA ASP A 14 -7.77 -29.27 5.74
C ASP A 14 -9.13 -28.95 6.38
N THR A 15 -9.17 -28.66 7.68
CA THR A 15 -10.34 -28.03 8.29
C THR A 15 -10.27 -26.53 8.01
N LEU A 16 -10.57 -26.14 6.77
CA LEU A 16 -10.93 -24.76 6.46
C LEU A 16 -12.00 -24.33 7.48
N PRO A 17 -11.75 -23.31 8.33
CA PRO A 17 -12.75 -22.86 9.28
C PRO A 17 -13.92 -22.28 8.48
N THR A 18 -14.92 -23.12 8.23
CA THR A 18 -16.13 -22.77 7.47
C THR A 18 -17.06 -21.87 8.28
N ASN A 19 -16.67 -21.57 9.51
CA ASN A 19 -17.41 -20.76 10.47
C ASN A 19 -16.51 -19.66 11.04
N VAL A 20 -15.84 -18.89 10.16
CA VAL A 20 -15.39 -17.56 10.55
C VAL A 20 -16.65 -16.72 10.67
N SER A 21 -17.26 -16.72 11.86
CA SER A 21 -18.27 -15.74 12.23
C SER A 21 -17.65 -14.38 12.01
N THR A 22 -17.95 -13.72 10.88
CA THR A 22 -17.60 -12.32 10.70
C THR A 22 -18.13 -11.59 11.93
N PRO A 23 -17.28 -10.95 12.74
CA PRO A 23 -17.73 -10.27 13.93
C PRO A 23 -18.86 -9.33 13.50
N SER A 24 -20.03 -9.47 14.12
CA SER A 24 -21.20 -8.69 13.76
C SER A 24 -20.98 -7.26 14.25
N TRP A 25 -20.27 -6.46 13.46
CA TRP A 25 -20.00 -5.08 13.78
C TRP A 25 -21.29 -4.27 13.83
N SER A 26 -21.37 -3.38 14.81
CA SER A 26 -22.44 -2.40 14.87
C SER A 26 -22.45 -1.53 13.60
N ALA A 27 -23.59 -0.92 13.29
CA ALA A 27 -23.70 0.00 12.17
C ALA A 27 -22.69 1.17 12.26
N ALA A 28 -22.37 1.62 13.46
CA ALA A 28 -21.40 2.70 13.69
C ALA A 28 -19.96 2.25 13.42
N GLN A 29 -19.58 1.03 13.84
CA GLN A 29 -18.27 0.44 13.53
C GLN A 29 -18.07 0.26 12.02
N ARG A 30 -19.10 -0.20 11.30
CA ARG A 30 -19.04 -0.34 9.84
C ARG A 30 -18.81 0.99 9.13
N ARG A 31 -19.57 2.02 9.49
CA ARG A 31 -19.39 3.38 8.95
C ARG A 31 -18.00 3.93 9.26
N PHE A 32 -17.50 3.71 10.48
CA PHE A 32 -16.14 4.11 10.83
C PHE A 32 -15.11 3.43 9.94
N LEU A 33 -15.19 2.11 9.75
CA LEU A 33 -14.24 1.36 8.92
C LEU A 33 -14.29 1.78 7.45
N GLU A 34 -15.47 2.10 6.92
CA GLU A 34 -15.64 2.64 5.57
C GLU A 34 -14.92 3.98 5.41
N GLU A 35 -15.15 4.94 6.31
CA GLU A 35 -14.46 6.23 6.29
C GLU A 35 -12.95 6.10 6.54
N TYR A 36 -12.55 5.15 7.38
CA TYR A 36 -11.15 4.91 7.72
C TYR A 36 -10.36 4.32 6.55
N ARG A 37 -10.96 3.45 5.74
CA ARG A 37 -10.33 2.90 4.52
C ARG A 37 -9.99 3.98 3.50
N GLU A 38 -10.84 4.99 3.37
CA GLU A 38 -10.61 6.10 2.46
C GLU A 38 -9.56 7.08 3.01
N ARG A 39 -9.54 7.27 4.33
CA ARG A 39 -8.69 8.27 5.01
C ARG A 39 -8.29 7.72 6.38
N PRO A 40 -7.09 7.11 6.53
CA PRO A 40 -6.68 6.45 7.76
C PRO A 40 -6.27 7.47 8.82
N THR A 41 -7.25 8.20 9.34
CA THR A 41 -7.08 9.16 10.42
C THR A 41 -8.23 8.96 11.38
N VAL A 42 -7.94 8.39 12.56
CA VAL A 42 -8.96 8.01 13.55
C VAL A 42 -9.88 9.18 13.90
N ALA A 43 -9.32 10.38 14.08
CA ALA A 43 -10.08 11.58 14.42
C ALA A 43 -11.07 12.00 13.31
N LEU A 44 -10.65 11.91 12.04
CA LEU A 44 -11.48 12.30 10.91
C LEU A 44 -12.55 11.25 10.63
N ALA A 45 -12.18 9.97 10.59
CA ALA A 45 -13.11 8.86 10.39
C ALA A 45 -14.16 8.80 11.51
N ALA A 46 -13.77 9.05 12.76
CA ALA A 46 -14.71 9.15 13.88
C ALA A 46 -15.72 10.29 13.67
N ARG A 47 -15.24 11.48 13.28
CA ARG A 47 -16.11 12.63 13.00
C ARG A 47 -17.10 12.35 11.87
N LEU A 48 -16.65 11.75 10.77
CA LEU A 48 -17.49 11.46 9.60
C LEU A 48 -18.50 10.33 9.87
N SER A 49 -18.11 9.33 10.67
CA SER A 49 -19.01 8.26 11.11
C SER A 49 -20.00 8.68 12.20
N GLY A 50 -19.90 9.91 12.72
CA GLY A 50 -20.79 10.45 13.75
C GLY A 50 -20.50 9.90 15.15
N VAL A 51 -19.26 9.48 15.40
CA VAL A 51 -18.84 8.83 16.65
C VAL A 51 -17.75 9.64 17.33
N HIS A 52 -17.78 9.71 18.67
CA HIS A 52 -16.71 10.35 19.42
C HIS A 52 -15.44 9.49 19.44
N ARG A 53 -14.26 10.12 19.31
CA ARG A 53 -12.95 9.42 19.27
C ARG A 53 -12.72 8.45 20.44
N ALA A 54 -13.19 8.79 21.64
CA ALA A 54 -13.04 7.94 22.81
C ALA A 54 -13.77 6.60 22.67
N THR A 55 -14.92 6.60 21.97
CA THR A 55 -15.66 5.38 21.65
C THR A 55 -14.87 4.49 20.70
N VAL A 56 -14.18 5.08 19.72
CA VAL A 56 -13.30 4.34 18.81
C VAL A 56 -12.13 3.72 19.56
N TYR A 57 -11.45 4.46 20.43
CA TYR A 57 -10.39 3.90 21.26
C TYR A 57 -10.86 2.76 22.17
N ARG A 58 -12.10 2.84 22.67
CA ARG A 58 -12.72 1.71 23.37
C ARG A 58 -12.99 0.54 22.44
N TRP A 59 -13.39 0.75 21.18
CA TRP A 59 -13.53 -0.35 20.23
C TRP A 59 -12.20 -1.00 19.87
N LEU A 60 -11.11 -0.24 19.85
CA LEU A 60 -9.77 -0.78 19.60
C LEU A 60 -9.25 -1.70 20.71
N THR A 61 -9.91 -1.77 21.87
CA THR A 61 -9.59 -2.81 22.87
C THR A 61 -10.10 -4.19 22.46
N ASP A 62 -11.06 -4.27 21.54
CA ASP A 62 -11.49 -5.52 20.93
C ASP A 62 -10.48 -5.92 19.83
N PRO A 63 -9.77 -7.05 19.98
CA PRO A 63 -8.77 -7.50 19.01
C PRO A 63 -9.33 -7.67 17.60
N ALA A 64 -10.59 -8.09 17.46
CA ALA A 64 -11.20 -8.30 16.15
C ALA A 64 -11.43 -6.98 15.40
N PHE A 65 -11.84 -5.93 16.12
CA PHE A 65 -11.99 -4.60 15.53
C PHE A 65 -10.63 -3.95 15.27
N ALA A 66 -9.66 -4.11 16.19
CA ALA A 66 -8.30 -3.61 15.99
C ALA A 66 -7.63 -4.22 14.76
N ALA A 67 -7.77 -5.53 14.54
CA ALA A 67 -7.27 -6.19 13.33
C ALA A 67 -7.91 -5.61 12.06
N ALA A 68 -9.23 -5.39 12.06
CA ALA A 68 -9.91 -4.80 10.90
C ALA A 68 -9.47 -3.36 10.58
N VAL A 69 -9.13 -2.57 11.62
CA VAL A 69 -8.55 -1.23 11.44
C VAL A 69 -7.14 -1.32 10.88
N HIS A 70 -6.34 -2.26 11.35
CA HIS A 70 -4.99 -2.52 10.84
C HIS A 70 -5.02 -2.98 9.37
N ASP A 71 -5.88 -3.91 9.01
CA ASP A 71 -6.04 -4.39 7.63
C ASP A 71 -6.46 -3.25 6.68
N ALA A 72 -7.34 -2.36 7.15
CA ALA A 72 -7.74 -1.17 6.40
C ALA A 72 -6.57 -0.20 6.20
N ASP A 73 -5.72 -0.02 7.22
CA ASP A 73 -4.54 0.83 7.17
C ASP A 73 -3.49 0.29 6.19
N GLU A 74 -3.18 -1.01 6.27
CA GLU A 74 -2.25 -1.66 5.35
C GLU A 74 -2.74 -1.59 3.91
N ALA A 75 -4.03 -1.84 3.67
CA ALA A 75 -4.62 -1.76 2.34
C ALA A 75 -4.47 -0.36 1.75
N PHE A 76 -4.79 0.69 2.53
CA PHE A 76 -4.64 2.07 2.10
C PHE A 76 -3.19 2.40 1.74
N TYR A 77 -2.23 2.07 2.60
CA TYR A 77 -0.82 2.39 2.35
C TYR A 77 -0.23 1.61 1.18
N ARG A 78 -0.63 0.35 0.99
CA ARG A 78 -0.24 -0.44 -0.17
C ARG A 78 -0.71 0.21 -1.48
N GLU A 79 -1.97 0.63 -1.54
CA GLU A 79 -2.52 1.30 -2.73
C GLU A 79 -1.92 2.67 -2.96
N ASN A 80 -1.77 3.50 -1.92
CA ASN A 80 -1.16 4.81 -2.04
C ASN A 80 0.30 4.73 -2.48
N ARG A 81 1.06 3.77 -1.95
CA ARG A 81 2.44 3.53 -2.37
C ARG A 81 2.52 3.20 -3.87
N ALA A 82 1.62 2.36 -4.37
CA ALA A 82 1.56 2.02 -5.79
C ALA A 82 1.28 3.27 -6.66
N LYS A 83 0.35 4.13 -6.24
CA LYS A 83 0.02 5.39 -6.94
C LYS A 83 1.22 6.34 -6.99
N VAL A 84 1.87 6.58 -5.85
CA VAL A 84 3.05 7.46 -5.76
C VAL A 84 4.17 6.98 -6.69
N LEU A 85 4.47 5.68 -6.69
CA LEU A 85 5.49 5.11 -7.57
C LEU A 85 5.14 5.25 -9.05
N ALA A 86 3.87 5.05 -9.42
CA ALA A 86 3.40 5.24 -10.78
C ALA A 86 3.52 6.71 -11.24
N GLU A 87 3.16 7.67 -10.38
CA GLU A 87 3.32 9.11 -10.65
C GLU A 87 4.79 9.51 -10.79
N GLU A 88 5.68 8.97 -9.95
CA GLU A 88 7.12 9.18 -10.07
C GLU A 88 7.70 8.62 -11.36
N ALA A 89 7.29 7.41 -11.75
CA ALA A 89 7.68 6.80 -13.01
C ALA A 89 7.23 7.65 -14.21
N ALA A 90 5.99 8.16 -14.20
CA ALA A 90 5.48 9.05 -15.25
C ALA A 90 6.27 10.38 -15.31
N ARG A 91 6.61 10.97 -14.15
CA ARG A 91 7.46 12.17 -14.09
C ARG A 91 8.85 11.91 -14.66
N GLN A 92 9.43 10.74 -14.39
CA GLN A 92 10.73 10.38 -14.92
C GLN A 92 10.68 10.15 -16.44
N GLN A 93 9.67 9.46 -16.95
CA GLN A 93 9.46 9.28 -18.39
C GLN A 93 9.36 10.61 -19.12
N TRP A 94 8.59 11.56 -18.59
CA TRP A 94 8.49 12.91 -19.17
C TRP A 94 9.84 13.64 -19.20
N ARG A 95 10.67 13.51 -18.15
CA ARG A 95 12.02 14.09 -18.13
C ARG A 95 12.91 13.44 -19.18
N ASP A 96 12.86 12.12 -19.30
CA ASP A 96 13.68 11.35 -20.24
C ASP A 96 13.30 11.67 -21.69
N GLU A 97 12.02 11.74 -22.01
CA GLU A 97 11.52 12.15 -23.33
C GLU A 97 11.99 13.56 -23.69
N ARG A 98 11.92 14.49 -22.74
CA ARG A 98 12.40 15.85 -22.93
C ARG A 98 13.90 15.94 -23.12
N GLU A 99 14.70 15.15 -22.40
CA GLU A 99 16.15 15.12 -22.60
C GLU A 99 16.50 14.47 -23.94
N ARG A 100 15.83 13.37 -24.32
CA ARG A 100 16.00 12.75 -25.65
C ARG A 100 15.70 13.72 -26.77
N ALA A 101 14.65 14.53 -26.64
CA ALA A 101 14.34 15.57 -27.63
C ALA A 101 15.43 16.67 -27.73
N ARG A 102 16.12 16.99 -26.62
CA ARG A 102 17.22 17.97 -26.59
C ARG A 102 18.58 17.38 -26.98
N TYR A 103 18.73 16.06 -26.90
CA TYR A 103 19.98 15.36 -27.11
C TYR A 103 20.65 15.65 -28.47
N PRO A 104 19.92 15.70 -29.62
CA PRO A 104 20.52 16.05 -30.90
C PRO A 104 21.17 17.44 -30.90
N MET A 105 20.50 18.44 -30.32
CA MET A 105 21.02 19.80 -30.21
C MET A 105 22.27 19.85 -29.32
N ARG A 106 22.27 19.14 -28.20
CA ARG A 106 23.43 19.05 -27.31
C ARG A 106 24.63 18.42 -28.00
N CYS A 107 24.43 17.32 -28.74
CA CYS A 107 25.47 16.69 -29.55
C CYS A 107 26.02 17.62 -30.63
N HIS A 108 25.12 18.35 -31.32
CA HIS A 108 25.49 19.34 -32.33
C HIS A 108 26.39 20.44 -31.75
N TYR A 109 26.00 21.07 -30.62
CA TYR A 109 26.81 22.11 -29.98
C TYR A 109 28.14 21.59 -29.45
N LEU A 110 28.18 20.37 -28.91
CA LEU A 110 29.43 19.74 -28.49
C LEU A 110 30.37 19.46 -29.66
N ALA A 111 29.84 19.07 -30.83
CA ALA A 111 30.63 18.87 -32.04
C ALA A 111 31.24 20.19 -32.54
N LEU A 112 30.44 21.28 -32.57
CA LEU A 112 30.94 22.62 -32.91
C LEU A 112 32.05 23.06 -31.95
N ALA A 113 31.86 22.90 -30.64
CA ALA A 113 32.86 23.26 -29.65
C ALA A 113 34.17 22.46 -29.79
N ARG A 114 34.10 21.18 -30.15
CA ARG A 114 35.28 20.35 -30.42
C ARG A 114 36.01 20.79 -31.69
N ALA A 115 35.28 21.14 -32.75
CA ALA A 115 35.86 21.65 -33.98
C ALA A 115 36.59 22.99 -33.74
N ALA A 116 35.99 23.89 -32.96
CA ALA A 116 36.59 25.19 -32.63
C ALA A 116 37.89 25.11 -31.84
N LYS A 117 38.13 24.04 -31.06
CA LYS A 117 39.37 23.82 -30.31
C LYS A 117 40.50 23.17 -31.12
N ARG A 118 40.20 22.69 -32.34
CA ARG A 118 41.17 21.99 -33.22
C ARG A 118 41.79 22.92 -34.27
N ASN A 119 41.20 24.09 -34.49
CA ASN A 119 41.79 25.21 -35.21
C ASN A 119 42.51 26.14 -34.22
#